data_AF-A0A7X9GAT8-F1
#
_entry.id   AF-A0A7X9GAT8-F1
#
_cell.length_a   1.000
_cell.length_b   1.000
_cell.length_c   1.000
_cell.angle_alpha   90.00
_cell.angle_beta   90.00
_cell.angle_gamma   90.00
#
_symmetry.space_group_name_H-M   'P 1'
#
loop_
_entity.id
_entity.type
_entity.pdbx_description
1 polymer ?
#
loop_
_entity_poly.entity_id
_entity_poly.type
_entity_poly.pdbx_seq_one_letter_code
_entity_poly.pdbx_strand_id
1 'polypeptide(L)' 'YLSKMEGIIPAIESSHALSYAMKLAPTLSSDKIIVVNLSGRGDKDCAAIARYRGEDIDE' A
#
# COMPACT_ATOMS: atom_id res chain seq x y z
N TYR A 1 -1.00 3.08 4.94
CA TYR A 1 -2.40 2.70 5.24
C TYR A 1 -2.50 1.20 5.43
N LEU A 2 -2.29 0.39 4.37
CA LEU A 2 -2.46 -1.07 4.42
C LEU A 2 -1.64 -1.73 5.55
N SER A 3 -0.37 -1.35 5.71
CA SER A 3 0.48 -1.89 6.79
C SER A 3 -0.05 -1.61 8.19
N LYS A 4 -0.71 -0.47 8.40
CA LYS A 4 -1.26 -0.08 9.70
C LYS A 4 -2.61 -0.74 9.97
N MET A 5 -3.45 -0.85 8.95
CA MET A 5 -4.83 -1.33 9.10
C MET A 5 -4.94 -2.85 9.03
N GLU A 6 -4.16 -3.48 8.14
CA GLU A 6 -4.28 -4.90 7.80
C GLU A 6 -3.01 -5.71 8.11
N GLY A 7 -1.94 -5.06 8.60
CA GLY A 7 -0.68 -5.74 8.91
C GLY A 7 0.11 -6.24 7.69
N ILE A 8 -0.28 -5.87 6.47
CA ILE A 8 0.40 -6.24 5.23
C ILE A 8 1.27 -5.09 4.78
N ILE A 9 2.57 -5.31 4.58
CA ILE A 9 3.49 -4.34 3.98
C ILE A 9 3.52 -4.56 2.47
N PRO A 10 2.76 -3.79 1.66
CA PRO A 10 2.75 -3.97 0.21
C PRO A 10 4.02 -3.40 -0.42
N ALA A 11 4.43 -3.97 -1.55
CA ALA A 11 5.42 -3.31 -2.42
C ALA A 11 4.94 -1.91 -2.83
N ILE A 12 5.88 -1.01 -3.14
CA ILE A 12 5.54 0.34 -3.62
C ILE A 12 4.68 0.26 -4.90
N GLU A 13 4.98 -0.69 -5.79
CA GLU A 13 4.23 -0.90 -7.02
C GLU A 13 2.77 -1.31 -6.72
N SER A 14 2.56 -2.22 -5.75
CA SER A 14 1.23 -2.61 -5.28
C SER A 14 0.49 -1.47 -4.57
N SER A 15 1.22 -0.59 -3.87
CA SER A 15 0.66 0.58 -3.19
C SER A 15 0.00 1.57 -4.16
N HIS A 16 0.46 1.63 -5.42
CA HIS A 16 -0.19 2.45 -6.46
C HIS A 16 -1.58 1.93 -6.80
N ALA A 17 -1.73 0.62 -6.96
CA ALA A 17 -3.02 -0.01 -7.24
C ALA A 17 -4.02 0.21 -6.09
N LEU A 18 -3.56 0.05 -4.85
CA LEU A 18 -4.37 0.36 -3.65
C LEU A 18 -4.79 1.83 -3.61
N SER A 19 -3.87 2.75 -3.86
CA SER A 19 -4.16 4.20 -3.87
C SER A 19 -5.27 4.54 -4.86
N TYR A 20 -5.25 3.95 -6.05
CA TYR A 20 -6.32 4.14 -7.02
C TYR A 20 -7.63 3.46 -6.58
N ALA A 21 -7.56 2.23 -6.06
CA ALA A 21 -8.74 1.52 -5.58
C ALA A 21 -9.46 2.29 -4.46
N MET A 22 -8.73 2.94 -3.56
CA MET A 22 -9.31 3.77 -2.49
C MET A 22 -9.99 5.04 -3.02
N LYS A 23 -9.60 5.55 -4.18
CA LYS A 23 -10.27 6.67 -4.87
C LYS A 23 -11.47 6.22 -5.68
N LEU A 24 -11.40 5.02 -6.27
CA LEU A 24 -12.46 4.43 -7.09
C LEU A 24 -13.60 3.86 -6.24
N ALA A 25 -13.30 3.18 -5.14
CA ALA A 25 -14.31 2.50 -4.33
C ALA A 25 -15.48 3.41 -3.87
N PRO A 26 -15.26 4.67 -3.44
CA PRO A 26 -16.35 5.57 -3.06
C PRO A 26 -17.24 6.01 -4.23
N THR A 27 -16.82 5.85 -5.49
CA THR A 27 -17.62 6.20 -6.67
C THR A 27 -18.47 5.04 -7.16
N LEU A 28 -18.30 3.84 -6.59
CA LEU A 28 -19.07 2.64 -6.93
C LEU A 28 -20.17 2.42 -5.89
N SER A 29 -21.21 1.69 -6.31
CA SER A 29 -22.22 1.19 -5.38
C SER A 29 -21.62 0.16 -4.42
N SER A 30 -22.14 0.09 -3.19
CA SER A 30 -21.61 -0.74 -2.11
C SER A 30 -21.74 -2.26 -2.35
N ASP A 31 -22.54 -2.68 -3.33
CA ASP A 31 -22.66 -4.09 -3.77
C ASP A 31 -21.52 -4.55 -4.68
N LYS A 32 -20.67 -3.62 -5.15
CA LYS A 32 -19.56 -3.95 -6.05
C LYS A 32 -18.35 -4.48 -5.28
N ILE A 33 -17.72 -5.51 -5.85
CA ILE A 33 -16.50 -6.12 -5.32
C ILE A 33 -15.31 -5.68 -6.18
N ILE A 34 -14.25 -5.19 -5.55
CA ILE A 34 -12.98 -4.85 -6.20
C ILE A 34 -11.94 -5.89 -5.80
N VAL A 35 -11.27 -6.48 -6.80
CA VAL A 35 -10.10 -7.33 -6.58
C VAL A 35 -8.86 -6.53 -6.93
N VAL A 36 -7.95 -6.38 -5.96
CA VAL A 36 -6.67 -5.70 -6.15
C VAL A 36 -5.56 -6.75 -6.07
N ASN A 37 -4.70 -6.79 -7.09
CA ASN A 37 -3.54 -7.66 -7.08
C ASN A 37 -2.41 -7.02 -6.25
N LEU A 38 -1.99 -7.70 -5.18
CA LEU A 38 -0.77 -7.35 -4.44
C LEU A 38 0.39 -8.15 -5.06
N SER A 39 1.05 -7.55 -6.04
CA SER A 39 2.10 -8.19 -6.83
C SER A 39 3.34 -8.58 -6.03
N GLY A 40 3.55 -7.99 -4.85
CA GLY A 40 4.69 -8.30 -4.00
C GLY A 40 4.64 -7.65 -2.62
N ARG A 41 5.57 -8.08 -1.78
CA ARG A 41 5.81 -7.55 -0.42
C ARG A 41 6.79 -6.36 -0.44
N GLY A 42 6.62 -5.45 0.51
CA GLY A 42 7.37 -4.19 0.60
C GLY A 42 8.64 -4.23 1.44
N ASP A 43 9.10 -5.39 1.89
CA ASP A 43 10.32 -5.53 2.70
C ASP A 43 11.53 -4.82 2.06
N LYS A 44 11.69 -4.97 0.73
CA LYS A 44 12.76 -4.31 -0.04
C LYS A 44 12.64 -2.78 -0.06
N ASP A 45 11.43 -2.27 0.12
CA ASP A 45 11.10 -0.86 -0.05
C ASP A 45 11.16 -0.09 1.28
N CYS A 46 11.12 -0.79 2.42
CA CYS A 46 11.11 -0.19 3.77
C CYS A 46 12.25 0.81 3.98
N ALA A 47 13.48 0.44 3.63
CA ALA A 47 14.64 1.32 3.77
C ALA A 47 14.59 2.55 2.85
N ALA A 48 14.09 2.37 1.62
CA ALA A 48 13.90 3.48 0.70
C ALA A 48 12.84 4.46 1.20
N ILE A 49 11.74 3.95 1.76
CA ILE A 49 10.65 4.77 2.31
C ILE A 49 11.07 5.46 3.61
N ALA A 50 11.81 4.80 4.49
CA ALA A 50 12.35 5.42 5.71
C ALA A 50 13.24 6.62 5.37
N ARG A 51 14.22 6.43 4.47
CA ARG A 51 15.07 7.53 3.98
C ARG A 51 14.26 8.65 3.32
N TYR A 52 13.27 8.31 2.50
CA TYR A 52 12.38 9.29 1.88
C TYR A 52 11.59 10.12 2.92
N ARG A 53 11.24 9.51 4.05
CA ARG A 53 10.54 10.16 5.17
C ARG A 53 11.46 10.89 6.13
N GLY A 54 12.79 10.82 5.93
CA GLY A 54 13.77 11.34 6.88
C GLY A 54 13.82 10.55 8.19
N GLU A 55 13.42 9.28 8.16
CA GLU A 55 13.49 8.34 9.28
C GLU A 55 14.79 7.53 9.16
N ASP A 56 15.55 7.45 10.24
CA ASP A 56 16.72 6.59 10.36
C ASP A 56 16.29 5.23 10.94
N ILE A 57 16.68 4.14 10.30
CA ILE A 57 16.23 2.78 10.65
C ILE A 57 17.39 1.81 10.88
N ASP A 58 18.63 2.31 10.86
CA ASP A 58 19.86 1.53 11.08
C ASP A 58 20.33 1.59 12.56
N GLU A 59 19.41 1.73 13.53
CA GLU A 59 19.66 1.51 14.97
C GLU A 59 19.32 0.08 15.43
#